data_AF-A0A968TYJ1-F1
#
_entry.id   AF-A0A968TYJ1-F1
#
_cell.length_a   1.000
_cell.length_b   1.000
_cell.length_c   1.000
_cell.angle_alpha   90.00
_cell.angle_beta   90.00
_cell.angle_gamma   90.00
#
_symmetry.space_group_name_H-M   'P 1'
#
loop_
_entity.id
_entity.type
_entity.pdbx_description
1 polymer ?
#
loop_
_entity_poly.entity_id
_entity_poly.type
_entity_poly.pdbx_seq_one_letter_code
_entity_poly.pdbx_strand_id
1 'polypeptide(L)'
;MTGVVYNSTGPFVIFASWQEGMRDWCELILYRYVNRGLVTVADVIPVYAPASDGNDEQVYIDNVHRRVAAWQAATPNSGLGRTCGATPTWQPA
;
A
#
# COMPACT_ATOMS: atom_id res chain seq x y z
N MET A 1 2.63 -16.15 4.72
CA MET A 1 1.85 -16.62 3.57
C MET A 1 1.23 -17.96 3.93
N THR A 2 -0.06 -18.16 3.67
CA THR A 2 -0.79 -19.40 3.96
C THR A 2 -1.20 -20.19 2.71
N GLY A 3 -1.09 -19.59 1.52
CA GLY A 3 -1.38 -20.28 0.26
C GLY A 3 -1.28 -19.37 -0.97
N VAL A 4 -1.62 -19.91 -2.14
CA VAL A 4 -1.77 -19.19 -3.42
C VAL A 4 -3.07 -19.65 -4.09
N VAL A 5 -3.86 -18.70 -4.61
CA VAL A 5 -4.97 -18.97 -5.52
C VAL A 5 -4.57 -18.60 -6.94
N TYR A 6 -4.91 -19.43 -7.92
CA TYR A 6 -4.66 -19.16 -9.33
C TYR A 6 -5.98 -18.86 -10.05
N ASN A 7 -5.98 -17.85 -10.93
CA ASN A 7 -7.06 -17.63 -11.88
C ASN A 7 -6.48 -17.26 -13.27
N SER A 8 -7.33 -16.81 -14.19
CA SER A 8 -6.93 -16.41 -15.54
C SER A 8 -5.97 -15.21 -15.60
N THR A 9 -5.81 -14.44 -14.52
CA THR A 9 -4.93 -13.28 -14.44
C THR A 9 -3.63 -13.53 -13.67
N GLY A 10 -3.49 -14.69 -13.02
CA GLY A 10 -2.24 -15.12 -12.38
C GLY A 10 -2.39 -15.68 -10.96
N PRO A 11 -1.26 -15.87 -10.25
CA PRO A 11 -1.26 -16.28 -8.85
C PRO A 11 -1.52 -15.10 -7.89
N PHE A 12 -2.32 -15.34 -6.87
CA PHE A 12 -2.64 -14.41 -5.79
C PHE A 12 -2.30 -15.03 -4.44
N VAL A 13 -1.45 -14.37 -3.67
CA VAL A 13 -1.00 -14.85 -2.35
C VAL A 13 -2.13 -14.72 -1.33
N ILE A 14 -2.30 -15.76 -0.50
CA ILE A 14 -3.19 -15.75 0.66
C ILE A 14 -2.35 -15.52 1.92
N PHE A 15 -2.84 -14.64 2.79
CA PHE A 15 -2.26 -14.36 4.10
C PHE A 15 -3.22 -14.82 5.22
N ALA A 16 -2.68 -15.20 6.38
CA ALA A 16 -3.45 -15.63 7.54
C ALA A 16 -4.24 -14.47 8.16
N SER A 17 -3.76 -13.25 7.98
CA SER A 17 -4.32 -12.04 8.56
C SER A 17 -4.11 -10.84 7.66
N TRP A 18 -4.88 -9.78 7.91
CA TRP A 18 -4.71 -8.50 7.24
C TRP A 18 -3.32 -7.89 7.54
N GLN A 19 -2.84 -7.98 8.78
CA GLN A 19 -1.55 -7.43 9.21
C GLN A 19 -0.38 -8.08 8.47
N GLU A 20 -0.46 -9.38 8.24
CA GLU A 20 0.55 -10.11 7.49
C GLU A 20 0.59 -9.66 6.02
N GLY A 21 -0.57 -9.53 5.37
CA GLY A 21 -0.63 -9.01 4.00
C GLY A 21 -0.17 -7.56 3.89
N MET A 22 -0.50 -6.73 4.88
CA MET A 22 -0.04 -5.35 4.94
C MET A 22 1.49 -5.26 5.09
N ARG A 23 2.09 -6.12 5.92
CA ARG A 23 3.54 -6.20 6.07
C ARG A 23 4.22 -6.61 4.76
N ASP A 24 3.73 -7.67 4.12
CA ASP A 24 4.28 -8.16 2.85
C ASP A 24 4.20 -7.08 1.75
N TRP A 25 3.07 -6.38 1.65
CA TRP A 25 2.92 -5.26 0.72
C TRP A 25 3.89 -4.11 1.03
N CYS A 26 4.08 -3.74 2.29
CA CYS A 26 5.07 -2.72 2.68
C CYS A 26 6.51 -3.12 2.28
N GLU A 27 6.88 -4.38 2.50
CA GLU A 27 8.19 -4.91 2.10
C GLU A 27 8.33 -4.85 0.57
N LEU A 28 7.31 -5.25 -0.19
CA LEU A 28 7.29 -5.12 -1.65
C LEU A 28 7.45 -3.67 -2.11
N ILE A 29 6.72 -2.71 -1.51
CA ILE A 29 6.83 -1.29 -1.83
C ILE A 29 8.25 -0.78 -1.58
N LEU A 30 8.83 -1.12 -0.42
CA LEU A 30 10.17 -0.71 -0.03
C LEU A 30 11.23 -1.25 -1.01
N TYR A 31 11.25 -2.57 -1.23
CA TYR A 31 12.30 -3.22 -2.00
C TYR A 31 12.17 -2.97 -3.51
N ARG A 32 10.94 -3.02 -4.05
CA ARG A 32 10.72 -2.97 -5.51
C ARG A 32 10.61 -1.57 -6.07
N TYR A 33 10.34 -0.56 -5.24
CA TYR A 33 10.10 0.81 -5.68
C TYR A 33 10.98 1.82 -4.96
N VAL A 34 10.85 1.94 -3.63
CA VAL A 34 11.54 2.99 -2.86
C VAL A 34 13.06 2.84 -2.95
N ASN A 35 13.60 1.63 -2.81
CA ASN A 35 15.03 1.35 -2.95
C ASN A 35 15.58 1.60 -4.36
N ARG A 36 14.70 1.76 -5.36
CA ARG A 36 15.05 2.15 -6.73
C ARG A 36 14.84 3.64 -7.00
N GLY A 37 14.51 4.42 -5.97
CA GLY A 37 14.28 5.86 -6.07
C GLY A 37 12.87 6.27 -6.48
N LEU A 38 11.92 5.32 -6.63
CA LEU A 38 10.53 5.62 -6.94
C LEU A 38 9.80 5.94 -5.62
N VAL A 39 9.75 7.23 -5.27
CA VAL A 39 9.32 7.69 -3.93
C VAL A 39 8.03 8.49 -3.94
N THR A 40 7.44 8.75 -5.11
CA THR A 40 6.12 9.38 -5.23
C THR A 40 5.11 8.43 -5.87
N VAL A 41 3.82 8.69 -5.69
CA VAL A 41 2.74 7.94 -6.37
C VAL A 41 2.92 8.01 -7.88
N ALA A 42 3.30 9.18 -8.42
CA ALA A 42 3.52 9.38 -9.85
C ALA A 42 4.70 8.54 -10.37
N ASP A 43 5.75 8.33 -9.57
CA ASP A 43 6.88 7.47 -9.96
C ASP A 43 6.53 5.98 -9.90
N VAL A 44 5.70 5.58 -8.94
CA VAL A 44 5.39 4.17 -8.66
C VAL A 44 4.36 3.59 -9.63
N ILE A 45 3.30 4.34 -9.93
CA ILE A 45 2.15 3.82 -10.69
C ILE A 45 2.52 3.30 -12.09
N PRO A 46 3.37 3.98 -12.90
CA PRO A 46 3.77 3.46 -14.20
C PRO A 46 4.50 2.11 -14.17
N VAL A 47 4.97 1.66 -12.99
CA VAL A 47 5.58 0.34 -12.79
C VAL A 47 4.62 -0.64 -12.11
N TYR A 48 3.78 -0.15 -11.19
CA TYR A 48 2.85 -0.97 -10.41
C TYR A 48 1.60 -1.37 -11.21
N ALA A 49 1.06 -0.43 -11.99
CA ALA A 49 -0.16 -0.60 -12.78
C ALA A 49 0.02 0.07 -14.17
N PRO A 50 0.91 -0.47 -15.02
CA PRO A 50 1.19 0.10 -16.34
C PRO A 50 0.02 -0.08 -17.31
N ALA A 51 0.01 0.74 -18.37
CA ALA A 51 -0.93 0.63 -19.48
C ALA A 51 -0.82 -0.71 -20.25
N SER A 52 0.34 -1.37 -20.21
CA SER A 52 0.51 -2.73 -20.77
C SER A 52 -0.44 -3.76 -20.13
N ASP A 53 -0.90 -3.49 -18.92
CA ASP A 53 -1.84 -4.34 -18.17
C ASP A 53 -3.29 -3.83 -18.30
N GLY A 54 -3.54 -2.89 -19.22
CA GLY A 54 -4.86 -2.31 -19.47
C GLY A 54 -5.27 -1.22 -18.46
N ASN A 55 -4.32 -0.62 -17.75
CA ASN A 55 -4.57 0.50 -16.85
C ASN A 55 -4.47 1.85 -17.59
N ASP A 56 -5.00 2.90 -16.94
CA ASP A 56 -4.70 4.30 -17.25
C ASP A 56 -3.93 4.87 -16.06
N GLU A 57 -2.64 5.14 -16.24
CA GLU A 57 -1.75 5.53 -15.14
C GLU A 57 -2.21 6.86 -14.51
N GLN A 58 -2.62 7.84 -15.31
CA GLN A 58 -2.99 9.15 -14.81
C GLN A 58 -4.28 9.07 -13.99
N VAL A 59 -5.29 8.36 -14.50
CA VAL A 59 -6.54 8.13 -13.76
C VAL A 59 -6.27 7.37 -12.45
N TYR A 60 -5.33 6.42 -12.45
CA TYR A 60 -4.96 5.70 -11.23
C TYR A 60 -4.30 6.63 -10.20
N ILE A 61 -3.31 7.43 -10.63
CA ILE A 61 -2.62 8.42 -9.79
C ILE A 61 -3.64 9.37 -9.14
N ASP A 62 -4.55 9.94 -9.93
CA ASP A 62 -5.57 10.87 -9.45
C ASP A 62 -6.52 10.20 -8.44
N ASN A 63 -6.90 8.96 -8.69
CA ASN A 63 -7.74 8.19 -7.79
C ASN A 63 -7.06 7.92 -6.43
N VAL A 64 -5.76 7.61 -6.42
CA VAL A 64 -5.00 7.41 -5.18
C VAL A 64 -4.94 8.71 -4.39
N HIS A 65 -4.54 9.82 -5.02
CA HIS A 65 -4.47 11.12 -4.36
C HIS A 65 -5.81 11.55 -3.79
N ARG A 66 -6.90 11.41 -4.56
CA ARG A 66 -8.25 11.74 -4.10
C ARG A 66 -8.68 10.93 -2.88
N ARG A 67 -8.42 9.62 -2.88
CA ARG A 67 -8.79 8.73 -1.76
C ARG A 67 -7.99 9.04 -0.49
N VAL A 68 -6.67 9.28 -0.62
CA VAL A 68 -5.82 9.64 0.52
C VAL A 68 -6.21 11.00 1.08
N ALA A 69 -6.45 12.00 0.23
CA ALA A 69 -6.91 13.32 0.66
C ALA A 69 -8.26 13.24 1.38
N ALA A 70 -9.21 12.45 0.85
CA ALA A 70 -10.50 12.23 1.50
C ALA A 70 -10.35 11.54 2.87
N TRP A 71 -9.46 10.54 2.98
CA TRP A 71 -9.16 9.88 4.26
C TRP A 71 -8.55 10.86 5.29
N GLN A 72 -7.61 11.69 4.87
CA GLN A 72 -7.01 12.72 5.73
C GLN A 72 -8.06 13.74 6.19
N ALA A 73 -8.95 14.18 5.28
CA ALA A 73 -10.03 15.10 5.60
C ALA A 73 -11.13 14.49 6.48
N ALA A 74 -11.37 13.18 6.36
CA ALA A 74 -12.28 12.40 7.22
C ALA A 74 -11.63 11.97 8.54
N THR A 75 -10.33 12.27 8.72
CA THR A 75 -9.63 12.19 10.00
C THR A 75 -9.48 13.57 10.66
N PRO A 76 -10.53 14.39 10.88
CA PRO A 76 -10.44 15.54 11.75
C PRO A 76 -10.77 15.08 13.19
N ASN A 77 -9.80 15.17 14.11
CA ASN A 77 -10.05 14.94 15.54
C ASN A 77 -10.65 13.58 15.94
N SER A 78 -10.36 12.48 15.21
CA SER A 78 -10.34 11.18 15.89
C SER A 78 -9.27 11.29 16.98
N GLY A 79 -9.61 11.14 18.26
CA GLY A 79 -8.75 11.36 19.44
C GLY A 79 -7.46 10.54 19.55
N LEU A 80 -6.82 10.19 18.43
CA LEU A 80 -5.43 9.82 18.29
C LEU A 80 -4.51 11.05 18.20
N GLY A 81 -4.93 12.17 18.79
CA GLY A 81 -4.03 13.09 19.48
C GLY A 81 -3.36 12.44 20.70
N ARG A 82 -2.89 11.19 20.59
CA ARG A 82 -1.86 10.67 21.49
C ARG A 82 -0.53 10.86 20.77
N THR A 83 0.00 12.06 20.97
CA THR A 83 1.42 12.35 21.09
C THR A 83 2.35 11.54 20.17
N CYS A 84 2.98 12.24 19.21
CA CYS A 84 4.35 11.93 18.84
C CYS A 84 5.17 11.90 20.15
N GLY A 85 5.35 10.73 20.77
CA GLY A 85 5.96 10.59 22.09
C GLY A 85 5.65 9.30 22.86
N ALA A 86 4.65 8.50 22.49
CA ALA A 86 4.53 7.14 23.02
C ALA A 86 5.25 6.17 22.09
N THR A 87 6.44 5.71 22.47
CA THR A 87 7.13 4.59 21.82
C THR A 87 6.16 3.42 21.74
N PRO A 88 5.73 2.98 20.54
CA PRO A 88 5.03 1.72 20.43
C PRO A 88 6.09 0.65 20.70
N THR A 89 6.10 0.07 21.90
CA THR A 89 6.79 -1.20 22.10
C THR A 89 6.02 -2.22 21.29
N TRP A 90 6.45 -2.43 20.04
CA TRP A 90 6.12 -3.63 19.28
C TRP A 90 6.63 -4.82 20.10
N GLN A 91 5.73 -5.46 20.84
CA GLN A 91 6.00 -6.77 21.41
C GLN A 91 5.63 -7.80 20.35
N PRO A 92 6.56 -8.63 19.86
CA PRO A 92 6.19 -9.77 19.05
C PRO A 92 5.42 -10.78 19.93
N ALA A 93 4.52 -11.51 19.30
CA ALA A 93 3.91 -12.71 19.87
C ALA A 93 4.97 -13.81 20.08
#